data_AF-A0A561VYD3-F1
#
_entry.id   AF-A0A561VYD3-F1
#
_cell.length_a   1.000
_cell.length_b   1.000
_cell.length_c   1.000
_cell.angle_alpha   90.00
_cell.angle_beta   90.00
_cell.angle_gamma   90.00
#
_symmetry.space_group_name_H-M   'P 1'
#
loop_
_entity.id
_entity.type
_entity.pdbx_description
1 polymer ?
#
loop_
_entity_poly.entity_id
_entity_poly.type
_entity_poly.pdbx_seq_one_letter_code
_entity_poly.pdbx_strand_id
1 'polypeptide(L)' 'MSHRELYCDVCEDVTLFEVPPCVDGHGIDCPELICTGCGAAVVIATFIVPVVRSAEGRRHRPARRAA' A
#
# COMPACT_ATOMS: atom_id res chain seq x y z
N MET A 1 12.57 14.12 6.42
CA MET A 1 12.60 13.19 5.28
C MET A 1 12.32 11.80 5.83
N SER A 2 11.34 11.07 5.29
CA SER A 2 11.07 9.69 5.71
C SER A 2 11.99 8.74 4.93
N HIS A 3 12.61 7.81 5.64
CA HIS A 3 13.55 6.84 5.08
C HIS A 3 13.02 5.41 5.27
N ARG A 4 13.20 4.55 4.27
CA ARG A 4 12.72 3.16 4.24
C ARG A 4 13.83 2.24 3.73
N GLU A 5 13.93 1.02 4.26
CA GLU A 5 14.90 0.01 3.78
C GLU A 5 14.25 -0.84 2.69
N LEU A 6 14.88 -0.88 1.50
CA LEU A 6 14.40 -1.62 0.33
C LEU A 6 15.58 -2.21 -0.45
N TYR A 7 15.32 -3.29 -1.18
CA TYR A 7 16.30 -3.83 -2.13
C TYR A 7 16.46 -2.89 -3.32
N CYS A 8 17.71 -2.59 -3.69
CA CYS A 8 18.03 -1.80 -4.88
C CYS A 8 18.69 -2.70 -5.93
N ASP A 9 18.08 -2.84 -7.10
CA ASP A 9 18.62 -3.66 -8.19
C ASP A 9 19.95 -3.13 -8.76
N VAL A 10 20.29 -1.85 -8.53
CA VAL A 10 21.54 -1.24 -8.99
C VAL A 10 22.68 -1.46 -7.98
N CYS A 11 22.37 -1.40 -6.68
CA CYS A 11 23.35 -1.71 -5.63
C CYS A 11 23.47 -3.21 -5.36
N GLU A 12 22.48 -3.99 -5.81
CA GLU A 12 22.32 -5.41 -5.53
C GLU A 12 22.23 -5.75 -4.02
N ASP A 13 21.78 -4.79 -3.21
CA ASP A 13 21.72 -4.90 -1.74
C ASP A 13 20.49 -4.16 -1.17
N VAL A 14 20.18 -4.43 0.09
CA VAL A 14 19.21 -3.66 0.89
C VAL A 14 19.84 -2.34 1.29
N THR A 15 19.22 -1.25 0.87
CA THR A 15 19.72 0.11 1.10
C THR A 15 18.63 1.00 1.66
N LEU A 16 19.03 2.15 2.21
CA LEU A 16 18.11 3.20 2.60
C LEU A 16 17.60 3.95 1.36
N PHE A 17 16.30 4.19 1.35
CA PHE A 17 15.62 5.01 0.36
C PHE A 17 14.98 6.22 1.04
N GLU A 18 15.07 7.38 0.42
CA GLU A 18 14.45 8.62 0.89
C GLU A 18 13.32 9.09 -0.03
N VAL A 19 12.32 9.74 0.56
CA VAL A 19 11.27 10.44 -0.19
C VAL A 19 11.79 11.83 -0.58
N PRO A 20 11.93 12.15 -1.89
CA PRO A 20 12.29 13.49 -2.32
C PRO A 20 11.16 14.50 -2.03
N PRO A 21 11.43 15.81 -2.04
CA PRO A 21 10.40 16.83 -1.95
C PRO A 21 9.35 16.64 -3.06
N CYS A 22 8.16 16.16 -2.71
CA CYS A 22 7.07 15.88 -3.64
C CYS A 22 6.11 17.07 -3.70
N VAL A 23 5.88 17.61 -4.91
CA VAL A 23 4.95 18.73 -5.15
C VAL A 23 3.48 18.32 -5.14
N ASP A 24 3.21 17.03 -5.32
CA ASP A 24 1.84 16.48 -5.38
C ASP A 24 1.18 16.36 -4.00
N GLY A 25 1.91 16.71 -2.92
CA GLY A 25 1.34 16.81 -1.58
C GLY A 25 1.17 15.47 -0.86
N HIS A 26 1.82 14.41 -1.32
CA HIS A 26 1.74 13.08 -0.68
C HIS A 26 2.46 12.97 0.68
N GLY A 27 3.29 13.95 1.05
CA GLY A 27 3.96 13.98 2.35
C GLY A 27 4.79 12.71 2.60
N ILE A 28 4.55 12.04 3.73
CA ILE A 28 5.26 10.81 4.14
C ILE A 28 4.84 9.56 3.34
N ASP A 29 3.69 9.64 2.67
CA ASP A 29 3.08 8.56 1.89
C ASP A 29 3.37 8.71 0.40
N CYS A 30 4.37 9.54 0.05
CA CYS A 30 4.82 9.66 -1.33
C CYS A 30 5.27 8.27 -1.85
N PRO A 31 4.77 7.86 -3.03
CA PRO A 31 5.16 6.59 -3.63
C PRO A 31 6.56 6.65 -4.24
N GLU A 32 7.11 7.85 -4.46
CA GLU A 32 8.43 8.05 -5.04
C GLU A 32 9.53 7.95 -3.99
N LEU A 33 10.51 7.09 -4.26
CA LEU A 33 11.62 6.80 -3.35
C LEU A 33 12.93 6.76 -4.13
N ILE A 34 13.99 7.34 -3.56
CA ILE A 34 15.33 7.39 -4.15
C ILE A 34 16.32 6.65 -3.26
N CYS A 35 17.10 5.72 -3.82
CA CYS A 35 18.17 5.03 -3.10
C CYS A 35 19.26 6.03 -2.69
N THR A 36 19.57 6.10 -1.41
CA THR A 36 20.60 7.02 -0.89
C THR A 36 22.03 6.59 -1.24
N GLY A 37 22.21 5.36 -1.73
CA GLY A 37 23.51 4.82 -2.15
C GLY A 37 23.87 5.17 -3.59
N CYS A 38 22.99 4.88 -4.55
CA CYS A 38 23.26 5.04 -5.98
C CYS A 38 22.38 6.08 -6.70
N GLY A 39 21.32 6.58 -6.06
CA GLY A 39 20.38 7.54 -6.68
C GLY A 39 19.30 6.92 -7.58
N ALA A 40 19.21 5.59 -7.67
CA ALA A 40 18.13 4.93 -8.40
C ALA A 40 16.75 5.26 -7.80
N ALA A 41 15.76 5.51 -8.65
CA ALA A 41 14.40 5.86 -8.24
C ALA A 41 13.43 4.69 -8.46
N VAL A 42 12.54 4.48 -7.49
CA VAL A 42 11.46 3.49 -7.55
C VAL A 42 10.13 4.14 -7.15
N VAL A 43 9.03 3.61 -7.72
CA VAL A 43 7.68 4.06 -7.39
C VAL A 43 6.90 2.91 -6.78
N ILE A 44 6.56 3.01 -5.50
CA ILE A 44 5.77 1.99 -4.78
C ILE A 44 4.34 2.50 -4.61
N ALA A 45 3.44 1.99 -5.45
CA ALA A 45 2.03 2.33 -5.35
C ALA A 45 1.34 1.51 -4.25
N THR A 46 1.02 2.16 -3.13
CA THR A 46 0.17 1.60 -2.07
C THR A 46 -1.30 1.74 -2.48
N PHE A 47 -1.99 0.62 -2.71
CA PHE A 47 -3.43 0.60 -2.99
C PHE A 47 -4.20 0.07 -1.78
N ILE A 48 -5.27 0.78 -1.39
CA ILE A 48 -6.21 0.32 -0.36
C ILE A 48 -7.29 -0.50 -1.06
N VAL A 49 -7.37 -1.79 -0.75
CA VAL A 49 -8.43 -2.68 -1.25
C VAL A 49 -9.53 -2.79 -0.19
N PRO A 50 -10.75 -2.29 -0.45
CA PRO A 50 -11.86 -2.46 0.50
C PRO A 50 -12.30 -3.93 0.54
N VAL A 51 -12.37 -4.50 1.74
CA VAL A 51 -12.90 -5.84 1.95
C VAL A 51 -14.42 -5.78 1.98
N VAL A 52 -15.06 -6.21 0.89
CA VAL A 52 -16.52 -6.41 0.87
C VAL A 52 -16.86 -7.75 1.52
N ARG A 53 -17.66 -7.72 2.59
CA ARG A 53 -18.19 -8.93 3.20
C ARG A 53 -19.37 -9.43 2.37
N SER A 54 -19.23 -10.61 1.78
CA SER A 54 -20.34 -11.29 1.10
C SER A 54 -21.45 -11.61 2.08
N ALA A 55 -22.68 -11.16 1.79
CA ALA A 55 -23.86 -11.39 2.62
C ALA A 55 -24.41 -12.83 2.46
N GLU A 56 -23.56 -13.83 2.68
CA GLU A 56 -23.92 -15.25 2.62
C GLU A 56 -24.61 -15.66 3.94
N GLY A 57 -25.81 -15.15 4.22
CA GLY A 57 -26.45 -15.44 5.51
C GLY A 57 -27.93 -15.10 5.66
N ARG A 58 -28.54 -14.36 4.73
CA ARG A 58 -29.98 -14.08 4.77
C ARG A 58 -30.79 -15.21 4.14
N ARG A 59 -30.50 -16.46 4.52
CA ARG A 59 -31.36 -17.59 4.14
C ARG A 59 -32.70 -17.41 4.87
N HIS A 60 -33.75 -17.28 4.06
CA HIS A 60 -35.15 -17.15 4.43
C HIS A 60 -35.50 -17.86 5.74
N ARG A 61 -35.94 -17.09 6.73
CA ARG A 61 -36.64 -17.61 7.91
C ARG A 61 -38.02 -18.06 7.43
N PRO A 62 -38.36 -19.37 7.42
CA PRO A 62 -39.70 -19.78 7.01
C PRO A 62 -40.70 -19.26 8.05
N ALA A 63 -41.73 -18.57 7.58
CA ALA A 63 -42.83 -18.11 8.41
C ALA A 63 -43.54 -19.35 8.98
N ARG A 64 -43.42 -19.57 10.30
CA ARG A 64 -44.20 -20.59 11.00
C ARG A 64 -45.67 -20.16 10.94
N ARG A 65 -46.52 -20.93 10.24
CA ARG A 65 -47.98 -20.79 10.35
C ARG A 65 -48.41 -21.47 11.65
N ALA A 66 -49.02 -20.70 12.54
CA ALA A 66 -49.70 -21.20 13.73
C ALA A 66 -51.05 -21.82 13.33
N ALA A 67 -51.38 -22.96 13.93
CA ALA A 67 -52.71 -23.59 13.92
C ALA A 67 -53.14 -23.77 15.37
#